data_AF-A0A291RWP2-F1
#
_entry.id   AF-A0A291RWP2-F1
#
_cell.length_a   1.000
_cell.length_b   1.000
_cell.length_c   1.000
_cell.angle_alpha   90.00
_cell.angle_beta   90.00
_cell.angle_gamma   90.00
#
_symmetry.space_group_name_H-M   'P 1'
#
loop_
_entity.id
_entity.type
_entity.pdbx_description
1 polymer ?
#
loop_
_entity_poly.entity_id
_entity_poly.type
_entity_poly.pdbx_seq_one_letter_code
_entity_poly.pdbx_strand_id
1 'polypeptide(L)'
;MSGHLLRELRMTAGIGLRKMAARTAFSVGYLSEVETGQKPVNAGIVDAYRRVLGDPTLGLPDVDMERLAATVADPSGAGASSLEDIRAMVEYTRRLEDRVGASLVVPVVRGIDGIARALTAERTRMAAGFAAEVSLYRGWLEHAVHRPRIADKSLADAFELADLAGDGAQRAHALSFRSYVARHDGDLPKAVALIDAAVREEGTHPALNAFDRYWRAELTALQGDRSAAARALHRADRAAYAAEGTELPDFGYWYTPGFLGVQRGVVLAAMGRKADAVKEASQGVAAMPSDHQRADWLAAMLDDIDPEMRNDYR
;
A
#
# COMPACT_ATOMS: atom_id res chain seq x y z
N MET A 1 -21.96 10.41 1.59
CA MET A 1 -21.60 9.21 2.37
C MET A 1 -22.89 8.69 3.02
N SER A 2 -23.28 7.44 2.80
CA SER A 2 -24.54 6.88 3.32
C SER A 2 -24.37 6.32 4.75
N GLY A 3 -25.47 6.14 5.47
CA GLY A 3 -25.46 5.50 6.79
C GLY A 3 -24.90 4.08 6.75
N HIS A 4 -25.29 3.31 5.74
CA HIS A 4 -24.75 1.96 5.51
C HIS A 4 -23.23 1.97 5.31
N LEU A 5 -22.70 2.93 4.54
CA LEU A 5 -21.25 3.07 4.35
C LEU A 5 -20.53 3.39 5.67
N LEU A 6 -21.12 4.23 6.53
CA LEU A 6 -20.56 4.48 7.87
C LEU A 6 -20.51 3.21 8.73
N ARG A 7 -21.54 2.37 8.65
CA ARG A 7 -21.59 1.07 9.33
C ARG A 7 -20.51 0.13 8.82
N GLU A 8 -20.39 0.00 7.51
CA GLU A 8 -19.36 -0.82 6.87
C GLU A 8 -17.97 -0.37 7.32
N LEU A 9 -17.64 0.92 7.16
CA LEU A 9 -16.35 1.48 7.59
C LEU A 9 -16.05 1.18 9.07
N ARG A 10 -17.04 1.32 9.96
CA ARG A 10 -16.89 1.03 11.39
C ARG A 10 -16.64 -0.45 11.67
N MET A 11 -17.41 -1.34 11.05
CA MET A 11 -17.28 -2.79 11.23
C MET A 11 -15.95 -3.29 10.67
N THR A 12 -15.57 -2.78 9.51
CA THR A 12 -14.33 -3.08 8.81
C THR A 12 -13.09 -2.61 9.59
N ALA A 13 -13.18 -1.49 10.29
CA ALA A 13 -12.16 -1.05 11.26
C ALA A 13 -12.18 -1.84 12.58
N GLY A 14 -13.07 -2.83 12.75
CA GLY A 14 -13.16 -3.68 13.94
C GLY A 14 -13.80 -2.99 15.16
N ILE A 15 -14.53 -1.89 14.97
CA ILE A 15 -15.05 -1.07 16.07
C ILE A 15 -16.51 -1.42 16.33
N GLY A 16 -16.83 -1.85 17.55
CA GLY A 16 -18.22 -2.02 17.97
C GLY A 16 -18.97 -0.68 18.08
N LEU A 17 -20.28 -0.68 17.82
CA LEU A 17 -21.11 0.54 17.85
C LEU A 17 -21.04 1.29 19.20
N ARG A 18 -20.93 0.56 20.33
CA ARG A 18 -20.74 1.17 21.66
C ARG A 18 -19.41 1.91 21.79
N LYS A 19 -18.32 1.34 21.26
CA LYS A 19 -16.99 1.97 21.26
C LYS A 19 -17.01 3.22 20.37
N MET A 20 -17.71 3.16 19.23
CA MET A 20 -17.88 4.32 18.35
C MET A 20 -18.67 5.46 19.01
N ALA A 21 -19.77 5.14 19.69
CA ALA A 21 -20.57 6.12 20.42
C ALA A 21 -19.74 6.84 21.50
N ALA A 22 -18.98 6.09 22.29
CA ALA A 22 -18.11 6.64 23.33
C ALA A 22 -17.05 7.62 22.78
N ARG A 23 -16.60 7.42 21.53
CA ARG A 23 -15.54 8.22 20.89
C ARG A 23 -16.07 9.40 20.04
N THR A 24 -17.30 9.31 19.55
CA THR A 24 -17.91 10.36 18.69
C THR A 24 -18.79 11.33 19.46
N ALA A 25 -18.98 11.12 20.77
CA ALA A 25 -19.92 11.86 21.64
C ALA A 25 -21.40 11.78 21.20
N PHE A 26 -21.74 10.85 20.31
CA PHE A 26 -23.12 10.53 19.94
C PHE A 26 -23.61 9.31 20.73
N SER A 27 -24.93 9.21 20.94
CA SER A 27 -25.51 8.04 21.59
C SER A 27 -25.51 6.83 20.65
N VAL A 28 -25.42 5.63 21.23
CA VAL A 28 -25.49 4.35 20.48
C VAL A 28 -26.76 4.27 19.64
N GLY A 29 -27.90 4.71 20.19
CA GLY A 29 -29.19 4.72 19.49
C GLY A 29 -29.17 5.65 18.28
N TYR A 30 -28.66 6.87 18.45
CA TYR A 30 -28.54 7.82 17.34
C TYR A 30 -27.64 7.31 16.22
N LEU A 31 -26.47 6.73 16.57
CA LEU A 31 -25.60 6.13 15.58
C LEU A 31 -26.25 4.94 14.86
N SER A 32 -26.98 4.08 15.58
CA SER A 32 -27.73 2.98 14.98
C SER A 32 -28.77 3.47 13.97
N GLU A 33 -29.54 4.50 14.33
CA GLU A 33 -30.55 5.09 13.45
C GLU A 33 -29.90 5.69 12.20
N VAL A 34 -28.76 6.35 12.34
CA VAL A 34 -28.02 6.89 11.20
C VAL A 34 -27.47 5.77 10.32
N GLU A 35 -26.83 4.75 10.90
CA GLU A 35 -26.24 3.63 10.17
C GLU A 35 -27.26 2.77 9.43
N THR A 36 -28.49 2.72 9.93
CA THR A 36 -29.61 2.00 9.30
C THR A 36 -30.46 2.87 8.39
N GLY A 37 -30.11 4.15 8.20
CA GLY A 37 -30.80 5.09 7.32
C GLY A 37 -32.11 5.67 7.89
N GLN A 38 -32.43 5.38 9.15
CA GLN A 38 -33.57 5.98 9.86
C GLN A 38 -33.36 7.48 10.16
N LYS A 39 -32.10 7.92 10.26
CA LYS A 39 -31.73 9.34 10.39
C LYS A 39 -30.70 9.76 9.32
N PRO A 40 -30.75 11.01 8.85
CA PRO A 40 -29.85 11.48 7.81
C PRO A 40 -28.41 11.61 8.32
N VAL A 41 -27.45 11.30 7.46
CA VAL A 41 -26.03 11.56 7.70
C VAL A 41 -25.77 13.06 7.53
N ASN A 42 -25.30 13.73 8.58
CA ASN A 42 -24.89 15.14 8.52
C ASN A 42 -23.36 15.29 8.59
N ALA A 43 -22.85 16.49 8.28
CA ALA A 43 -21.41 16.78 8.26
C ALA A 43 -20.72 16.47 9.61
N GLY A 44 -21.37 16.78 10.74
CA GLY A 44 -20.82 16.51 12.07
C GLY A 44 -20.62 15.02 12.35
N ILE A 45 -21.51 14.16 11.87
CA ILE A 45 -21.34 12.69 11.95
C ILE A 45 -20.18 12.25 11.06
N VAL A 46 -20.13 12.76 9.83
CA VAL A 46 -19.04 12.43 8.90
C VAL A 46 -17.68 12.79 9.50
N ASP A 47 -17.56 13.97 10.10
CA ASP A 47 -16.31 14.43 10.72
C ASP A 47 -15.99 13.66 12.00
N ALA A 48 -16.99 13.26 12.78
CA ALA A 48 -16.78 12.40 13.94
C ALA A 48 -16.33 10.99 13.52
N TYR A 49 -16.93 10.40 12.48
CA TYR A 49 -16.50 9.12 11.93
C TYR A 49 -15.08 9.21 11.36
N ARG A 50 -14.78 10.24 10.57
CA ARG A 50 -13.42 10.47 10.06
C ARG A 50 -12.39 10.62 11.17
N ARG A 51 -12.72 11.33 12.26
CA ARG A 51 -11.82 11.51 13.39
C ARG A 51 -11.54 10.20 14.12
N VAL A 52 -12.58 9.40 14.38
CA VAL A 52 -12.43 8.13 15.09
C VAL A 52 -11.79 7.07 14.20
N LEU A 53 -12.23 6.93 12.95
CA LEU A 53 -11.63 5.99 12.00
C LEU A 53 -10.21 6.39 11.56
N GLY A 54 -9.90 7.68 11.63
CA GLY A 54 -8.57 8.22 11.44
C GLY A 54 -7.73 8.27 12.72
N ASP A 55 -8.21 7.71 13.84
CA ASP A 55 -7.39 7.53 15.04
C ASP A 55 -6.51 6.29 14.84
N PRO A 56 -5.19 6.45 14.66
CA PRO A 56 -4.29 5.35 14.32
C PRO A 56 -4.10 4.33 15.45
N THR A 57 -4.56 4.65 16.67
CA THR A 57 -4.41 3.78 17.84
C THR A 57 -5.63 2.89 18.06
N LEU A 58 -6.66 3.06 17.23
CA LEU A 58 -7.94 2.42 17.43
C LEU A 58 -7.89 0.94 17.07
N GLY A 59 -7.85 0.08 18.09
CA GLY A 59 -7.80 -1.38 17.89
C GLY A 59 -6.43 -2.00 18.15
N LEU A 60 -5.48 -1.21 18.65
CA LEU A 60 -4.17 -1.64 19.10
C LEU A 60 -4.13 -1.65 20.64
N PRO A 61 -4.58 -2.74 21.33
CA PRO A 61 -4.61 -2.79 22.78
C PRO A 61 -3.22 -2.77 23.43
N ASP A 62 -2.19 -3.17 22.68
CA ASP A 62 -0.80 -3.29 23.15
C ASP A 62 0.03 -2.01 22.93
N VAL A 63 -0.51 -1.00 22.23
CA VAL A 63 0.16 0.29 22.05
C VAL A 63 -0.01 1.15 23.30
N ASP A 64 1.12 1.57 23.87
CA ASP A 64 1.14 2.45 25.03
C ASP A 64 0.93 3.92 24.59
N MET A 65 -0.26 4.43 24.90
CA MET A 65 -0.67 5.79 24.53
C MET A 65 0.14 6.89 25.21
N GLU A 66 0.63 6.66 26.44
CA GLU A 66 1.44 7.64 27.16
C GLU A 66 2.84 7.70 26.56
N ARG A 67 3.42 6.54 26.25
CA ARG A 67 4.71 6.45 25.56
C ARG A 67 4.64 7.07 24.16
N LEU A 68 3.59 6.76 23.39
CA LEU A 68 3.39 7.35 22.07
C LEU A 68 3.26 8.88 22.15
N ALA A 69 2.48 9.40 23.10
CA ALA A 69 2.34 10.85 23.30
C ALA A 69 3.68 11.50 23.68
N ALA A 70 4.48 10.84 24.52
CA ALA A 70 5.83 11.29 24.86
C ALA A 70 6.76 11.30 23.63
N THR A 71 6.72 10.26 22.79
CA THR A 71 7.49 10.20 21.54
C THR A 71 7.09 11.29 20.55
N VAL A 72 5.80 11.61 20.45
CA VAL A 72 5.34 12.72 19.60
C VAL A 72 5.86 14.07 20.11
N ALA A 73 5.87 14.26 21.43
CA ALA A 73 6.33 15.50 22.06
C ALA A 73 7.85 15.67 21.98
N ASP A 74 8.60 14.58 22.18
CA ASP A 74 10.06 14.54 22.08
C ASP A 74 10.53 13.25 21.37
N PRO A 75 10.62 13.27 20.03
CA PRO A 75 11.12 12.13 19.27
C PRO A 75 12.58 11.80 19.58
N SER A 76 13.37 12.77 20.08
CA SER A 76 14.81 12.58 20.34
C SER A 76 15.11 11.78 21.62
N GLY A 77 14.09 11.46 22.41
CA GLY A 77 14.20 10.58 23.58
C GLY A 77 13.57 9.20 23.37
N ALA A 78 13.13 8.87 22.15
CA ALA A 78 12.34 7.68 21.88
C ALA A 78 13.21 6.41 21.79
N GLY A 79 13.05 5.51 22.76
CA GLY A 79 13.70 4.20 22.75
C GLY A 79 13.01 3.17 21.84
N ALA A 80 13.59 1.96 21.76
CA ALA A 80 13.13 0.86 20.91
C ALA A 80 11.62 0.52 21.04
N SER A 81 11.07 0.51 22.26
CA SER A 81 9.64 0.23 22.48
C SER A 81 8.71 1.28 21.86
N SER A 82 9.18 2.53 21.71
CA SER A 82 8.40 3.57 21.00
C SER A 82 8.37 3.30 19.50
N LEU A 83 9.48 2.78 18.95
CA LEU A 83 9.55 2.39 17.54
C LEU A 83 8.64 1.20 17.24
N GLU A 84 8.55 0.23 18.16
CA GLU A 84 7.64 -0.91 18.08
C GLU A 84 6.17 -0.47 18.07
N ASP A 85 5.78 0.47 18.93
CA ASP A 85 4.41 1.02 18.93
C ASP A 85 4.05 1.69 17.60
N ILE A 86 4.94 2.54 17.08
CA ILE A 86 4.68 3.26 15.82
C ILE A 86 4.66 2.28 14.66
N ARG A 87 5.49 1.23 14.68
CA ARG A 87 5.44 0.15 13.68
C ARG A 87 4.10 -0.57 13.68
N ALA A 88 3.58 -0.92 14.85
CA ALA A 88 2.25 -1.52 14.97
C ALA A 88 1.15 -0.60 14.40
N MET A 89 1.27 0.72 14.59
CA MET A 89 0.36 1.70 13.98
C MET A 89 0.46 1.72 12.44
N VAL A 90 1.66 1.62 11.88
CA VAL A 90 1.87 1.57 10.41
C VAL A 90 1.23 0.30 9.84
N GLU A 91 1.47 -0.85 10.46
CA GLU A 91 0.90 -2.13 10.02
C GLU A 91 -0.62 -2.12 10.09
N TYR A 92 -1.20 -1.64 11.20
CA TYR A 92 -2.64 -1.46 11.33
C TYR A 92 -3.19 -0.53 10.26
N THR A 93 -2.53 0.60 10.02
CA THR A 93 -2.95 1.58 9.01
C THR A 93 -2.94 0.98 7.60
N ARG A 94 -1.94 0.15 7.27
CA ARG A 94 -1.85 -0.57 6.00
C ARG A 94 -3.02 -1.54 5.81
N ARG A 95 -3.40 -2.28 6.85
CA ARG A 95 -4.58 -3.16 6.81
C ARG A 95 -5.91 -2.39 6.78
N LEU A 96 -5.96 -1.23 7.42
CA LEU A 96 -7.12 -0.34 7.38
C LEU A 96 -7.29 0.24 5.98
N GLU A 97 -6.21 0.62 5.31
CA GLU A 97 -6.24 1.14 3.94
C GLU A 97 -6.88 0.18 2.95
N ASP A 98 -6.50 -1.11 2.95
CA ASP A 98 -7.07 -2.15 2.07
C ASP A 98 -8.61 -2.21 2.11
N ARG A 99 -9.17 -1.67 3.20
CA ARG A 99 -10.54 -1.79 3.63
C ARG A 99 -11.35 -0.50 3.49
N VAL A 100 -10.71 0.65 3.70
CA VAL A 100 -11.38 1.97 3.73
C VAL A 100 -10.87 2.92 2.63
N GLY A 101 -9.83 2.51 1.91
CA GLY A 101 -9.19 3.25 0.82
C GLY A 101 -8.13 4.26 1.29
N ALA A 102 -7.20 4.57 0.39
CA ALA A 102 -6.03 5.42 0.66
C ALA A 102 -6.39 6.82 1.19
N SER A 103 -7.47 7.43 0.69
CA SER A 103 -7.82 8.82 1.03
C SER A 103 -8.06 9.07 2.52
N LEU A 104 -8.51 8.07 3.27
CA LEU A 104 -8.79 8.18 4.70
C LEU A 104 -7.54 8.02 5.57
N VAL A 105 -6.54 7.27 5.10
CA VAL A 105 -5.33 6.97 5.88
C VAL A 105 -4.16 7.92 5.59
N VAL A 106 -4.15 8.61 4.43
CA VAL A 106 -3.06 9.54 4.06
C VAL A 106 -2.71 10.56 5.15
N PRO A 107 -3.67 11.25 5.82
CA PRO A 107 -3.32 12.22 6.86
C PRO A 107 -2.60 11.58 8.06
N VAL A 108 -2.99 10.35 8.42
CA VAL A 108 -2.37 9.58 9.50
C VAL A 108 -0.92 9.25 9.14
N VAL A 109 -0.70 8.70 7.95
CA VAL A 109 0.63 8.31 7.50
C VAL A 109 1.56 9.51 7.34
N ARG A 110 1.05 10.69 6.97
CA ARG A 110 1.85 11.94 7.00
C ARG A 110 2.32 12.29 8.42
N GLY A 111 1.48 12.10 9.42
CA GLY A 111 1.87 12.30 10.83
C GLY A 111 2.95 11.31 11.25
N ILE A 112 2.77 10.03 10.92
CA ILE A 112 3.74 8.97 11.21
C ILE A 112 5.08 9.23 10.50
N ASP A 113 5.07 9.66 9.23
CA ASP A 113 6.28 10.05 8.47
C ASP A 113 7.05 11.18 9.16
N GLY A 114 6.35 12.20 9.67
CA GLY A 114 6.97 13.28 10.45
C GLY A 114 7.68 12.78 11.71
N ILE A 115 7.03 11.89 12.46
CA ILE A 115 7.61 11.28 13.68
C ILE A 115 8.82 10.41 13.29
N ALA A 116 8.65 9.51 12.33
CA ALA A 116 9.70 8.60 11.88
C ALA A 116 10.96 9.35 11.41
N ARG A 117 10.80 10.46 10.69
CA ARG A 117 11.91 11.33 10.28
C ARG A 117 12.57 12.03 11.46
N ALA A 118 11.80 12.49 12.45
CA ALA A 118 12.38 13.08 13.65
C ALA A 118 13.23 12.05 14.43
N LEU A 119 12.82 10.78 14.47
CA LEU A 119 13.60 9.69 15.06
C LEU A 119 14.94 9.44 14.37
N THR A 120 15.07 9.77 13.07
CA THR A 120 16.35 9.62 12.36
C THR A 120 17.44 10.58 12.84
N ALA A 121 17.11 11.59 13.65
CA ALA A 121 18.10 12.47 14.29
C ALA A 121 19.10 11.69 15.16
N GLU A 122 18.72 10.53 15.70
CA GLU A 122 19.61 9.63 16.43
C GLU A 122 20.61 8.88 15.53
N ARG A 123 20.47 9.00 14.20
CA ARG A 123 21.35 8.44 13.16
C ARG A 123 21.58 6.92 13.28
N THR A 124 20.64 6.17 13.85
CA THR A 124 20.71 4.71 13.86
C THR A 124 20.22 4.15 12.51
N ARG A 125 20.83 3.05 12.07
CA ARG A 125 20.35 2.33 10.86
C ARG A 125 18.92 1.84 11.01
N MET A 126 18.52 1.47 12.22
CA MET A 126 17.17 1.01 12.53
C MET A 126 16.12 2.13 12.34
N ALA A 127 16.39 3.34 12.86
CA ALA A 127 15.50 4.48 12.67
C ALA A 127 15.43 4.89 11.19
N ALA A 128 16.56 4.87 10.47
CA ALA A 128 16.59 5.14 9.04
C ALA A 128 15.76 4.12 8.24
N GLY A 129 15.90 2.82 8.54
CA GLY A 129 15.15 1.76 7.86
C GLY A 129 13.65 1.83 8.13
N PHE A 130 13.25 2.22 9.34
CA PHE A 130 11.84 2.45 9.64
C PHE A 130 11.30 3.69 8.92
N ALA A 131 12.03 4.80 8.94
CA ALA A 131 11.65 6.02 8.21
C ALA A 131 11.56 5.78 6.70
N ALA A 132 12.44 4.94 6.14
CA ALA A 132 12.38 4.51 4.75
C ALA A 132 11.06 3.77 4.46
N GLU A 133 10.66 2.81 5.30
CA GLU A 133 9.40 2.06 5.12
C GLU A 133 8.19 2.99 5.17
N VAL A 134 8.14 3.89 6.16
CA VAL A 134 7.05 4.86 6.31
C VAL A 134 6.99 5.82 5.12
N SER A 135 8.13 6.31 4.65
CA SER A 135 8.21 7.21 3.49
C SER A 135 7.81 6.50 2.20
N LEU A 136 8.12 5.21 2.05
CA LEU A 136 7.68 4.38 0.94
C LEU A 136 6.16 4.24 0.94
N TYR A 137 5.59 3.88 2.09
CA TYR A 137 4.14 3.75 2.23
C TYR A 137 3.42 5.07 1.98
N ARG A 138 3.95 6.18 2.50
CA ARG A 138 3.44 7.52 2.18
C ARG A 138 3.50 7.81 0.68
N GLY A 139 4.60 7.48 0.02
CA GLY A 139 4.75 7.66 -1.42
C GLY A 139 3.67 6.95 -2.23
N TRP A 140 3.41 5.68 -1.91
CA TRP A 140 2.29 4.91 -2.47
C TRP A 140 0.94 5.61 -2.27
N LEU A 141 0.62 5.99 -1.03
CA LEU A 141 -0.67 6.58 -0.72
C LEU A 141 -0.88 7.94 -1.41
N GLU A 142 0.16 8.77 -1.48
CA GLU A 142 0.12 10.06 -2.20
C GLU A 142 -0.11 9.83 -3.71
N HIS A 143 0.43 8.76 -4.28
CA HIS A 143 0.14 8.37 -5.65
C HIS A 143 -1.32 7.95 -5.81
N ALA A 144 -1.82 7.09 -4.93
CA ALA A 144 -3.21 6.61 -4.96
C ALA A 144 -4.25 7.74 -4.83
N VAL A 145 -3.90 8.85 -4.17
CA VAL A 145 -4.75 10.06 -4.10
C VAL A 145 -4.38 11.13 -5.13
N HIS A 146 -3.75 10.74 -6.24
CA HIS A 146 -3.40 11.57 -7.39
C HIS A 146 -2.52 12.78 -7.07
N ARG A 147 -1.47 12.59 -6.26
CA ARG A 147 -0.45 13.61 -5.94
C ARG A 147 0.96 13.17 -6.37
N PRO A 148 1.20 12.98 -7.68
CA PRO A 148 2.38 12.29 -8.20
C PRO A 148 3.71 12.98 -7.84
N ARG A 149 3.75 14.32 -7.80
CA ARG A 149 4.95 15.06 -7.36
C ARG A 149 5.33 14.79 -5.90
N ILE A 150 4.34 14.67 -5.02
CA ILE A 150 4.57 14.36 -3.61
C ILE A 150 4.92 12.88 -3.46
N ALA A 151 4.30 12.01 -4.25
CA ALA A 151 4.63 10.59 -4.31
C ALA A 151 6.09 10.37 -4.71
N ASP A 152 6.55 10.90 -5.85
CA ASP A 152 7.94 10.73 -6.31
C ASP A 152 8.95 11.30 -5.31
N LYS A 153 8.65 12.45 -4.68
CA LYS A 153 9.50 12.99 -3.60
C LYS A 153 9.58 12.05 -2.40
N SER A 154 8.44 11.56 -1.91
CA SER A 154 8.41 10.69 -0.72
C SER A 154 9.12 9.35 -0.99
N LEU A 155 8.98 8.82 -2.21
CA LEU A 155 9.68 7.60 -2.62
C LEU A 155 11.19 7.84 -2.86
N ALA A 156 11.59 9.02 -3.34
CA ALA A 156 13.00 9.40 -3.44
C ALA A 156 13.63 9.52 -2.05
N ASP A 157 12.94 10.16 -1.10
CA ASP A 157 13.39 10.22 0.29
C ASP A 157 13.49 8.80 0.91
N ALA A 158 12.56 7.91 0.59
CA ALA A 158 12.60 6.52 1.05
C ALA A 158 13.86 5.79 0.55
N PHE A 159 14.29 6.04 -0.69
CA PHE A 159 15.53 5.49 -1.23
C PHE A 159 16.77 5.97 -0.46
N GLU A 160 16.87 7.27 -0.19
CA GLU A 160 17.99 7.85 0.56
C GLU A 160 18.04 7.31 2.01
N LEU A 161 16.88 7.17 2.65
CA LEU A 161 16.76 6.60 3.99
C LEU A 161 17.11 5.11 4.02
N ALA A 162 16.70 4.34 3.01
CA ALA A 162 17.06 2.93 2.86
C ALA A 162 18.57 2.77 2.61
N ASP A 163 19.18 3.68 1.85
CA ASP A 163 20.63 3.68 1.65
C ASP A 163 21.39 3.93 2.95
N LEU A 164 20.95 4.92 3.75
CA LEU A 164 21.49 5.18 5.07
C LEU A 164 21.35 3.98 6.01
N ALA A 165 20.24 3.24 5.90
CA ALA A 165 20.01 2.00 6.65
C ALA A 165 20.87 0.83 6.16
N GLY A 166 21.39 0.89 4.92
CA GLY A 166 22.05 -0.23 4.25
C GLY A 166 21.08 -1.32 3.79
N ASP A 167 19.82 -0.96 3.53
CA ASP A 167 18.74 -1.89 3.17
C ASP A 167 18.51 -1.91 1.64
N GLY A 168 19.16 -2.85 0.97
CA GLY A 168 19.04 -3.02 -0.48
C GLY A 168 17.63 -3.41 -0.94
N ALA A 169 16.88 -4.16 -0.13
CA ALA A 169 15.52 -4.55 -0.46
C ALA A 169 14.58 -3.33 -0.46
N GLN A 170 14.70 -2.44 0.52
CA GLN A 170 13.93 -1.20 0.53
C GLN A 170 14.37 -0.21 -0.55
N ARG A 171 15.66 -0.13 -0.88
CA ARG A 171 16.13 0.65 -2.04
C ARG A 171 15.49 0.16 -3.34
N ALA A 172 15.49 -1.16 -3.58
CA ALA A 172 14.85 -1.76 -4.74
C ALA A 172 13.36 -1.41 -4.80
N HIS A 173 12.67 -1.54 -3.67
CA HIS A 173 11.24 -1.27 -3.56
C HIS A 173 10.91 0.21 -3.82
N ALA A 174 11.71 1.13 -3.28
CA ALA A 174 11.57 2.56 -3.56
C ALA A 174 11.76 2.87 -5.05
N LEU A 175 12.79 2.31 -5.70
CA LEU A 175 13.02 2.47 -7.14
C LEU A 175 11.85 1.92 -7.97
N SER A 176 11.34 0.74 -7.62
CA SER A 176 10.20 0.10 -8.29
C SER A 176 8.94 0.96 -8.21
N PHE A 177 8.60 1.48 -7.03
CA PHE A 177 7.44 2.36 -6.89
C PHE A 177 7.63 3.72 -7.57
N ARG A 178 8.85 4.27 -7.61
CA ARG A 178 9.12 5.48 -8.41
C ARG A 178 8.94 5.23 -9.89
N SER A 179 9.31 4.03 -10.36
CA SER A 179 9.07 3.61 -11.74
C SER A 179 7.57 3.56 -12.05
N TYR A 180 6.77 3.02 -11.14
CA TYR A 180 5.31 3.00 -11.23
C TYR A 180 4.71 4.41 -11.34
N VAL A 181 5.09 5.32 -10.42
CA VAL A 181 4.65 6.73 -10.46
C VAL A 181 5.06 7.40 -11.77
N ALA A 182 6.30 7.20 -12.22
CA ALA A 182 6.80 7.80 -13.46
C ALA A 182 6.00 7.34 -14.70
N ARG A 183 5.65 6.05 -14.78
CA ARG A 183 4.80 5.54 -15.87
C ARG A 183 3.42 6.20 -15.85
N HIS A 184 2.78 6.29 -14.69
CA HIS A 184 1.45 6.91 -14.58
C HIS A 184 1.45 8.40 -14.89
N ASP A 185 2.58 9.09 -14.69
CA ASP A 185 2.81 10.47 -15.14
C ASP A 185 3.19 10.58 -16.63
N GLY A 186 3.29 9.45 -17.35
CA GLY A 186 3.62 9.41 -18.78
C GLY A 186 5.11 9.45 -19.11
N ASP A 187 5.99 9.41 -18.11
CA ASP A 187 7.45 9.41 -18.29
C ASP A 187 7.99 7.98 -18.37
N LEU A 188 7.71 7.33 -19.51
CA LEU A 188 8.16 5.97 -19.78
C LEU A 188 9.70 5.79 -19.74
N PRO A 189 10.52 6.73 -20.27
CA PRO A 189 11.98 6.63 -20.14
C PRO A 189 12.46 6.61 -18.69
N LYS A 190 11.93 7.49 -17.82
CA LYS A 190 12.25 7.49 -16.39
C LYS A 190 11.80 6.19 -15.72
N ALA A 191 10.58 5.72 -16.04
CA ALA A 191 10.06 4.47 -15.52
C ALA A 191 11.01 3.30 -15.82
N VAL A 192 11.44 3.15 -17.07
CA VAL A 192 12.38 2.10 -17.50
C VAL A 192 13.72 2.20 -16.77
N ALA A 193 14.31 3.39 -16.69
CA ALA A 193 15.59 3.59 -16.00
C ALA A 193 15.53 3.18 -14.52
N LEU A 194 14.43 3.54 -13.83
CA LEU A 194 14.22 3.23 -12.42
C LEU A 194 14.02 1.73 -12.17
N ILE A 195 13.22 1.03 -12.99
CA ILE A 195 13.05 -0.42 -12.79
C ILE A 195 14.31 -1.20 -13.17
N ASP A 196 15.07 -0.74 -14.18
CA ASP A 196 16.37 -1.34 -14.50
C ASP A 196 17.35 -1.18 -13.34
N ALA A 197 17.27 -0.09 -12.56
CA ALA A 197 18.03 0.07 -11.33
C ALA A 197 17.52 -0.87 -10.23
N ALA A 198 16.21 -0.94 -9.99
CA ALA A 198 15.60 -1.79 -8.97
C ALA A 198 15.97 -3.28 -9.14
N VAL A 199 15.91 -3.80 -10.38
CA VAL A 199 16.24 -5.21 -10.69
C VAL A 199 17.72 -5.55 -10.40
N ARG A 200 18.61 -4.56 -10.35
CA ARG A 200 20.04 -4.74 -10.06
C ARG A 200 20.37 -4.68 -8.57
N GLU A 201 19.47 -4.23 -7.71
CA GLU A 201 19.70 -4.19 -6.26
C GLU A 201 19.81 -5.61 -5.68
N GLU A 202 20.89 -5.82 -4.93
CA GLU A 202 21.15 -7.06 -4.22
C GLU A 202 20.34 -7.15 -2.91
N GLY A 203 20.11 -8.37 -2.42
CA GLY A 203 19.37 -8.60 -1.17
C GLY A 203 17.85 -8.41 -1.28
N THR A 204 17.33 -8.11 -2.47
CA THR A 204 15.88 -8.02 -2.71
C THR A 204 15.21 -9.37 -2.48
N HIS A 205 14.09 -9.37 -1.74
CA HIS A 205 13.28 -10.55 -1.50
C HIS A 205 12.84 -11.21 -2.83
N PRO A 206 12.90 -12.56 -2.97
CA PRO A 206 12.61 -13.24 -4.23
C PRO A 206 11.26 -12.88 -4.88
N ALA A 207 10.20 -12.75 -4.08
CA ALA A 207 8.87 -12.38 -4.59
C ALA A 207 8.80 -10.95 -5.17
N LEU A 208 9.47 -9.99 -4.52
CA LEU A 208 9.56 -8.60 -5.00
C LEU A 208 10.40 -8.55 -6.27
N ASN A 209 11.49 -9.31 -6.28
CA ASN A 209 12.37 -9.44 -7.43
C ASN A 209 11.65 -10.06 -8.65
N ALA A 210 10.72 -10.98 -8.42
CA ALA A 210 9.84 -11.53 -9.44
C ALA A 210 8.85 -10.48 -9.97
N PHE A 211 8.20 -9.73 -9.07
CA PHE A 211 7.33 -8.61 -9.45
C PHE A 211 8.08 -7.58 -10.30
N ASP A 212 9.28 -7.14 -9.89
CA ASP A 212 10.06 -6.15 -10.62
C ASP A 212 10.42 -6.61 -12.04
N ARG A 213 10.60 -7.91 -12.24
CA ARG A 213 10.81 -8.49 -13.59
C ARG A 213 9.54 -8.48 -14.43
N TYR A 214 8.38 -8.76 -13.84
CA TYR A 214 7.12 -8.60 -14.56
C TYR A 214 6.88 -7.13 -14.91
N TRP A 215 7.09 -6.22 -13.97
CA TRP A 215 6.98 -4.79 -14.21
C TRP A 215 7.90 -4.34 -15.35
N ARG A 216 9.15 -4.82 -15.35
CA ARG A 216 10.08 -4.55 -16.46
C ARG A 216 9.60 -5.13 -17.80
N ALA A 217 9.01 -6.32 -17.80
CA ALA A 217 8.45 -6.95 -18.99
C ALA A 217 7.26 -6.15 -19.54
N GLU A 218 6.43 -5.61 -18.65
CA GLU A 218 5.32 -4.73 -18.98
C GLU A 218 5.79 -3.44 -19.66
N LEU A 219 6.78 -2.75 -19.08
CA LEU A 219 7.34 -1.54 -19.70
C LEU A 219 7.97 -1.84 -21.06
N THR A 220 8.58 -3.03 -21.23
CA THR A 220 9.08 -3.47 -22.54
C THR A 220 7.95 -3.63 -23.55
N ALA A 221 6.82 -4.20 -23.12
CA ALA A 221 5.65 -4.38 -23.97
C ALA A 221 5.08 -3.02 -24.42
N LEU A 222 5.01 -2.05 -23.51
CA LEU A 222 4.57 -0.69 -23.82
C LEU A 222 5.50 0.07 -24.78
N GLN A 223 6.79 -0.28 -24.81
CA GLN A 223 7.73 0.25 -25.81
C GLN A 223 7.50 -0.34 -27.22
N GLY A 224 6.61 -1.33 -27.35
CA GLY A 224 6.22 -1.93 -28.63
C GLY A 224 7.05 -3.15 -29.07
N ASP A 225 8.11 -3.51 -28.33
CA ASP A 225 8.91 -4.70 -28.64
C ASP A 225 8.29 -5.96 -28.00
N ARG A 226 7.28 -6.51 -28.68
CA ARG A 226 6.59 -7.73 -28.24
C ARG A 226 7.52 -8.93 -28.06
N SER A 227 8.56 -9.04 -28.89
CA SER A 227 9.50 -10.16 -28.83
C SER A 227 10.40 -10.05 -27.60
N ALA A 228 10.92 -8.86 -27.28
CA ALA A 228 11.66 -8.62 -26.06
C ALA A 228 10.77 -8.76 -24.81
N ALA A 229 9.53 -8.27 -24.88
CA ALA A 229 8.55 -8.43 -23.80
C ALA A 229 8.27 -9.91 -23.50
N ALA A 230 8.06 -10.75 -24.51
CA ALA A 230 7.87 -12.18 -24.32
C ALA A 230 9.08 -12.87 -23.65
N ARG A 231 10.31 -12.49 -24.04
CA ARG A 231 11.54 -12.99 -23.38
C ARG A 231 11.65 -12.50 -21.94
N ALA A 232 11.30 -11.24 -21.67
CA ALA A 232 11.31 -10.67 -20.33
C ALA A 232 10.25 -11.34 -19.44
N LEU A 233 9.06 -11.58 -19.97
CA LEU A 233 7.99 -12.29 -19.29
C LEU A 233 8.42 -13.70 -18.90
N HIS A 234 9.06 -14.46 -19.81
CA HIS A 234 9.57 -15.79 -19.47
C HIS A 234 10.62 -15.76 -18.34
N ARG A 235 11.46 -14.73 -18.27
CA ARG A 235 12.40 -14.55 -17.15
C ARG A 235 11.68 -14.20 -15.85
N ALA A 236 10.59 -13.43 -15.92
CA ALA A 236 9.75 -13.11 -14.78
C ALA A 236 9.03 -14.36 -14.25
N ASP A 237 8.44 -15.18 -15.14
CA ASP A 237 7.81 -16.46 -14.79
C ASP A 237 8.78 -17.38 -14.03
N ARG A 238 10.03 -17.50 -14.51
CA ARG A 238 11.07 -18.27 -13.83
C ARG A 238 11.44 -17.73 -12.46
N ALA A 239 11.47 -16.41 -12.30
CA ALA A 239 11.77 -15.78 -11.01
C ALA A 239 10.61 -15.98 -10.02
N ALA A 240 9.35 -15.87 -10.49
CA ALA A 240 8.16 -16.13 -9.69
C ALA A 240 8.13 -17.58 -9.19
N TYR A 241 8.36 -18.54 -10.09
CA TYR A 241 8.44 -19.96 -9.73
C TYR A 241 9.54 -20.24 -8.71
N ALA A 242 10.71 -19.60 -8.84
CA ALA A 242 11.80 -19.74 -7.88
C ALA A 242 11.51 -19.10 -6.51
N ALA A 243 10.59 -18.14 -6.45
CA ALA A 243 10.18 -17.47 -5.22
C ALA A 243 9.05 -18.22 -4.48
N GLU A 244 8.38 -19.19 -5.11
CA GLU A 244 7.30 -19.95 -4.49
C GLU A 244 7.73 -20.61 -3.17
N GLY A 245 6.86 -20.55 -2.16
CA GLY A 245 7.14 -21.09 -0.83
C GLY A 245 8.05 -20.23 0.05
N THR A 246 8.55 -19.09 -0.45
CA THR A 246 9.28 -18.13 0.39
C THR A 246 8.29 -17.32 1.23
N GLU A 247 8.55 -17.22 2.54
CA GLU A 247 7.75 -16.39 3.45
C GLU A 247 7.88 -14.91 3.08
N LEU A 248 6.74 -14.24 2.88
CA LEU A 248 6.73 -12.83 2.47
C LEU A 248 7.08 -11.91 3.64
N PRO A 249 7.80 -10.80 3.40
CA PRO A 249 7.99 -9.78 4.41
C PRO A 249 6.66 -9.08 4.74
N ASP A 250 6.52 -8.57 5.96
CA ASP A 250 5.28 -7.93 6.42
C ASP A 250 4.85 -6.76 5.53
N PHE A 251 5.78 -5.96 5.03
CA PHE A 251 5.49 -4.84 4.12
C PHE A 251 5.16 -5.28 2.68
N GLY A 252 5.33 -6.57 2.36
CA GLY A 252 5.14 -7.16 1.04
C GLY A 252 4.14 -8.32 1.04
N TYR A 253 3.23 -8.38 2.02
CA TYR A 253 2.25 -9.47 2.18
C TYR A 253 1.37 -9.71 0.95
N TRP A 254 1.23 -8.72 0.06
CA TRP A 254 0.41 -8.80 -1.14
C TRP A 254 1.13 -9.47 -2.33
N TYR A 255 2.45 -9.67 -2.31
CA TYR A 255 3.24 -10.33 -3.38
C TYR A 255 3.03 -11.85 -3.46
N THR A 256 1.79 -12.28 -3.25
CA THR A 256 1.32 -13.66 -3.35
C THR A 256 1.41 -14.18 -4.79
N PRO A 257 1.41 -15.51 -5.00
CA PRO A 257 1.34 -16.08 -6.34
C PRO A 257 0.13 -15.59 -7.16
N GLY A 258 -1.03 -15.42 -6.53
CA GLY A 258 -2.22 -14.86 -7.18
C GLY A 258 -2.00 -13.43 -7.69
N PHE A 259 -1.35 -12.58 -6.90
CA PHE A 259 -0.94 -11.23 -7.31
C PHE A 259 0.03 -11.22 -8.48
N LEU A 260 1.05 -12.07 -8.45
CA LEU A 260 1.97 -12.22 -9.57
C LEU A 260 1.26 -12.72 -10.84
N GLY A 261 0.23 -13.56 -10.70
CA GLY A 261 -0.64 -13.98 -11.80
C GLY A 261 -1.43 -12.81 -12.43
N VAL A 262 -1.99 -11.92 -11.62
CA VAL A 262 -2.63 -10.69 -12.14
C VAL A 262 -1.62 -9.79 -12.84
N GLN A 263 -0.45 -9.56 -12.25
CA GLN A 263 0.63 -8.79 -12.87
C GLN A 263 1.07 -9.41 -14.21
N ARG A 264 1.14 -10.74 -14.31
CA ARG A 264 1.39 -11.45 -15.57
C ARG A 264 0.29 -11.18 -16.60
N GLY A 265 -0.97 -11.13 -16.17
CA GLY A 265 -2.10 -10.67 -16.98
C GLY A 265 -1.88 -9.27 -17.54
N VAL A 266 -1.43 -8.31 -16.73
CA VAL A 266 -1.12 -6.94 -17.18
C VAL A 266 -0.05 -6.94 -18.29
N VAL A 267 1.03 -7.72 -18.13
CA VAL A 267 2.06 -7.86 -19.18
C VAL A 267 1.47 -8.43 -20.47
N LEU A 268 0.61 -9.45 -20.37
CA LEU A 268 -0.08 -10.04 -21.54
C LEU A 268 -0.98 -9.01 -22.24
N ALA A 269 -1.71 -8.20 -21.49
CA ALA A 269 -2.57 -7.15 -22.03
C ALA A 269 -1.73 -6.08 -22.75
N ALA A 270 -0.63 -5.63 -22.15
CA ALA A 270 0.30 -4.68 -22.77
C ALA A 270 0.94 -5.22 -24.07
N MET A 271 1.10 -6.54 -24.21
CA MET A 271 1.55 -7.17 -25.46
C MET A 271 0.43 -7.32 -26.52
N GLY A 272 -0.81 -6.96 -26.19
CA GLY A 272 -1.99 -7.10 -27.05
C GLY A 272 -2.66 -8.48 -27.00
N ARG A 273 -2.34 -9.31 -26.00
CA ARG A 273 -2.91 -10.67 -25.83
C ARG A 273 -4.09 -10.67 -24.88
N LYS A 274 -5.12 -9.86 -25.17
CA LYS A 274 -6.24 -9.58 -24.26
C LYS A 274 -6.94 -10.83 -23.72
N ALA A 275 -7.26 -11.81 -24.58
CA ALA A 275 -7.94 -13.03 -24.16
C ALA A 275 -7.11 -13.87 -23.16
N ASP A 276 -5.80 -13.97 -23.39
CA ASP A 276 -4.88 -14.66 -22.47
C ASP A 276 -4.73 -13.88 -21.16
N ALA A 277 -4.67 -12.55 -21.25
CA ALA A 277 -4.56 -11.66 -20.10
C ALA A 277 -5.75 -11.79 -19.14
N VAL A 278 -6.98 -11.75 -19.68
CA VAL A 278 -8.21 -11.92 -18.89
C VAL A 278 -8.23 -13.27 -18.20
N LYS A 279 -7.95 -14.36 -18.95
CA LYS A 279 -7.91 -15.71 -18.39
C LYS A 279 -6.91 -15.82 -17.24
N GLU A 280 -5.71 -15.31 -17.44
CA GLU A 280 -4.64 -15.36 -16.44
C GLU A 280 -5.01 -14.55 -15.20
N ALA A 281 -5.47 -13.32 -15.39
CA ALA A 281 -5.83 -12.44 -14.29
C ALA A 281 -6.99 -13.01 -13.47
N SER A 282 -8.02 -13.59 -14.10
CA SER A 282 -9.12 -14.25 -13.38
C SER A 282 -8.63 -15.40 -12.50
N GLN A 283 -7.66 -16.19 -12.97
CA GLN A 283 -7.05 -17.25 -12.16
C GLN A 283 -6.22 -16.67 -11.00
N GLY A 284 -5.47 -15.59 -11.26
CA GLY A 284 -4.73 -14.86 -10.24
C GLY A 284 -5.62 -14.33 -9.13
N VAL A 285 -6.71 -13.65 -9.47
CA VAL A 285 -7.70 -13.14 -8.51
C VAL A 285 -8.33 -14.27 -7.70
N ALA A 286 -8.73 -15.37 -8.35
CA ALA A 286 -9.32 -16.51 -7.65
C ALA A 286 -8.35 -17.18 -6.64
N ALA A 287 -7.04 -17.06 -6.85
CA ALA A 287 -6.02 -17.58 -5.95
C ALA A 287 -5.61 -16.62 -4.82
N MET A 288 -6.07 -15.36 -4.85
CA MET A 288 -5.77 -14.39 -3.81
C MET A 288 -6.63 -14.61 -2.55
N PRO A 289 -6.14 -14.20 -1.36
CA PRO A 289 -6.98 -14.04 -0.17
C PRO A 289 -8.20 -13.15 -0.45
N SER A 290 -9.35 -13.44 0.15
CA SER A 290 -10.60 -12.72 -0.07
C SER A 290 -10.55 -11.22 0.26
N ASP A 291 -9.68 -10.83 1.19
CA ASP A 291 -9.45 -9.42 1.53
C ASP A 291 -8.70 -8.69 0.42
N HIS A 292 -7.81 -9.36 -0.31
CA HIS A 292 -7.08 -8.77 -1.44
C HIS A 292 -7.95 -8.66 -2.71
N GLN A 293 -8.89 -9.59 -2.90
CA GLN A 293 -9.78 -9.59 -4.07
C GLN A 293 -10.66 -8.33 -4.18
N ARG A 294 -10.80 -7.57 -3.09
CA ARG A 294 -11.62 -6.34 -3.02
C ARG A 294 -10.79 -5.07 -2.81
N ALA A 295 -9.46 -5.17 -2.84
CA ALA A 295 -8.60 -4.05 -2.56
C ALA A 295 -8.55 -3.06 -3.74
N ASP A 296 -8.49 -1.76 -3.44
CA ASP A 296 -8.49 -0.70 -4.46
C ASP A 296 -7.31 -0.82 -5.45
N TRP A 297 -6.16 -1.28 -4.98
CA TRP A 297 -4.97 -1.46 -5.83
C TRP A 297 -5.17 -2.55 -6.90
N LEU A 298 -5.97 -3.58 -6.61
CA LEU A 298 -6.27 -4.62 -7.59
C LEU A 298 -7.13 -4.07 -8.74
N ALA A 299 -8.09 -3.19 -8.40
CA ALA A 299 -8.97 -2.58 -9.40
C ALA A 299 -8.20 -1.81 -10.48
N ALA A 300 -7.11 -1.12 -10.12
CA ALA A 300 -6.27 -0.42 -11.08
C ALA A 300 -5.57 -1.39 -12.06
N MET A 301 -5.07 -2.53 -11.56
CA MET A 301 -4.43 -3.54 -12.40
C MET A 301 -5.43 -4.20 -13.36
N LEU A 302 -6.66 -4.45 -12.90
CA LEU A 302 -7.72 -5.00 -13.73
C LEU A 302 -8.14 -4.03 -14.83
N ASP A 303 -8.20 -2.72 -14.54
CA ASP A 303 -8.48 -1.68 -15.53
C ASP A 303 -7.42 -1.66 -16.66
N ASP A 304 -6.14 -1.92 -16.34
CA ASP A 304 -5.04 -2.04 -17.32
C ASP A 304 -5.15 -3.31 -18.20
N ILE A 305 -5.86 -4.34 -17.74
CA ILE A 305 -6.09 -5.59 -18.49
C ILE A 305 -7.33 -5.48 -19.37
N ASP A 306 -8.47 -5.21 -18.74
CA ASP A 306 -9.78 -5.05 -19.35
C ASP A 306 -10.72 -4.30 -18.39
N PRO A 307 -11.18 -3.08 -18.73
CA PRO A 307 -12.09 -2.31 -17.88
C PRO A 307 -13.37 -3.05 -17.48
N GLU A 308 -13.80 -4.05 -18.25
CA GLU A 308 -14.97 -4.88 -17.91
C GLU A 308 -14.71 -5.79 -16.70
N MET A 309 -13.47 -6.28 -16.52
CA MET A 309 -13.12 -7.17 -15.40
C MET A 309 -13.31 -6.50 -14.05
N ARG A 310 -13.10 -5.19 -13.95
CA ARG A 310 -13.29 -4.46 -12.68
C ARG A 310 -14.71 -4.60 -12.14
N ASN A 311 -15.73 -4.74 -12.99
CA ASN A 311 -17.12 -4.86 -12.55
C ASN A 311 -17.41 -6.18 -11.86
N ASP A 312 -16.64 -7.22 -12.15
CA ASP A 312 -16.83 -8.56 -11.58
C ASP A 312 -16.33 -8.69 -10.13
N TYR A 313 -15.53 -7.71 -9.66
CA TYR A 313 -14.84 -7.76 -8.36
C TYR A 313 -15.09 -6.52 -7.47
N ARG A 314 -16.19 -5.78 -7.71
CA ARG A 314 -16.65 -4.66 -6.86
C ARG A 314 -17.58 -5.08 -5.73
#